data_AF-A0A0Q0UGC2-F1
#
_entry.id   AF-A0A0Q0UGC2-F1
#
_cell.length_a   1.000
_cell.length_b   1.000
_cell.length_c   1.000
_cell.angle_alpha   90.00
_cell.angle_beta   90.00
_cell.angle_gamma   90.00
#
_symmetry.space_group_name_H-M   'P 1'
#
loop_
_entity.id
_entity.type
_entity.pdbx_description
1 polymer ?
#
loop_
_entity_poly.entity_id
_entity_poly.type
_entity_poly.pdbx_seq_one_letter_code
_entity_poly.pdbx_strand_id
1 'polypeptide(L)'
;MTREQVKHVMKLISFVYSNFEVSKEKVDIWYDLLADEPFDLVLSNAKRHAKEKTYPPTIAELCHREERPAYYELYVHNMNAGEDWPQ
;
A
#
# COMPACT_ATOMS: atom_id res chain seq x y z
N MET A 1 -12.69 -4.84 -1.23
CA MET A 1 -13.25 -5.27 0.09
C MET A 1 -14.52 -4.49 0.49
N THR A 2 -15.19 -4.82 1.62
CA THR A 2 -16.39 -4.12 2.14
C THR A 2 -16.06 -2.92 3.06
N ARG A 3 -17.02 -2.02 3.28
CA ARG A 3 -16.84 -0.83 4.15
C ARG A 3 -16.63 -1.20 5.61
N GLU A 4 -17.27 -2.26 6.11
CA GLU A 4 -17.05 -2.82 7.44
C GLU A 4 -15.61 -3.34 7.60
N GLN A 5 -15.09 -4.00 6.56
CA GLN A 5 -13.70 -4.49 6.53
C GLN A 5 -12.70 -3.33 6.53
N VAL A 6 -12.94 -2.26 5.79
CA VAL A 6 -12.09 -1.04 5.82
C VAL A 6 -12.06 -0.45 7.22
N LYS A 7 -13.21 -0.30 7.87
CA LYS A 7 -13.29 0.17 9.27
C LYS A 7 -12.50 -0.74 10.21
N HIS A 8 -12.52 -2.05 9.99
CA HIS A 8 -11.72 -2.99 10.78
C HIS A 8 -10.22 -2.70 10.64
N VAL A 9 -9.71 -2.54 9.42
CA VAL A 9 -8.29 -2.22 9.17
C VAL A 9 -7.92 -0.87 9.78
N MET A 10 -8.74 0.17 9.55
CA MET A 10 -8.47 1.50 10.10
C MET A 10 -8.51 1.53 11.63
N LYS A 11 -9.41 0.76 12.25
CA LYS A 11 -9.46 0.59 13.70
C LYS A 11 -8.15 -0.01 14.23
N LEU A 12 -7.64 -1.08 13.59
CA LEU A 12 -6.35 -1.65 13.97
C LEU A 12 -5.24 -0.59 13.89
N ILE A 13 -5.17 0.17 12.81
CA ILE A 13 -4.17 1.23 12.63
C ILE A 13 -4.32 2.31 13.71
N SER A 14 -5.53 2.77 14.03
CA SER A 14 -5.74 3.80 15.06
C SER A 14 -5.37 3.34 16.47
N PHE A 15 -5.45 2.04 16.77
CA PHE A 15 -5.02 1.49 18.07
C PHE A 15 -3.51 1.39 18.20
N VAL A 16 -2.80 1.18 17.09
CA VAL A 16 -1.33 1.09 17.08
C VAL A 16 -0.70 2.48 17.05
N TYR A 17 -1.29 3.39 16.28
CA TYR A 17 -0.75 4.73 16.05
C TYR A 17 -1.67 5.78 16.65
N SER A 18 -1.31 6.34 17.81
CA SER A 18 -2.13 7.29 18.58
C SER A 18 -2.55 8.54 17.79
N ASN A 19 -1.75 8.95 16.81
CA ASN A 19 -2.00 10.15 16.00
C ASN A 19 -2.79 9.84 14.71
N PHE A 20 -3.19 8.59 14.50
CA PHE A 20 -3.96 8.22 13.31
C PHE A 20 -5.46 8.45 13.55
N GLU A 21 -5.94 9.60 13.10
CA GLU A 21 -7.34 9.96 13.18
C GLU A 21 -8.17 9.27 12.09
N VAL A 22 -9.36 8.80 12.46
CA VAL A 22 -10.32 8.16 11.56
C VAL A 22 -11.56 9.06 11.46
N SER A 23 -11.75 9.68 10.29
CA SER A 23 -12.96 10.43 9.96
C SER A 23 -13.86 9.63 9.02
N LYS A 24 -15.10 10.08 8.83
CA LYS A 24 -16.02 9.47 7.88
C LYS A 24 -15.50 9.60 6.44
N GLU A 25 -15.01 10.78 6.05
CA GLU A 25 -14.44 11.00 4.71
C GLU A 25 -13.26 10.07 4.45
N LYS A 26 -12.40 9.86 5.47
CA LYS A 26 -11.25 8.98 5.35
C LYS A 26 -11.66 7.53 5.12
N VAL A 27 -12.73 7.07 5.78
CA VAL A 27 -13.29 5.73 5.55
C VAL A 27 -13.85 5.60 4.12
N ASP A 28 -14.52 6.63 3.61
CA ASP A 28 -15.07 6.63 2.25
C ASP A 28 -13.95 6.57 1.20
N ILE A 29 -12.92 7.41 1.34
CA ILE A 29 -11.75 7.40 0.44
C ILE A 29 -11.02 6.06 0.49
N TRP A 30 -10.80 5.50 1.69
CA TRP A 30 -10.13 4.21 1.83
C TRP A 30 -10.97 3.06 1.25
N TYR A 31 -12.30 3.14 1.34
CA TYR A 31 -13.19 2.16 0.74
C TYR A 31 -13.09 2.17 -0.78
N ASP A 32 -13.07 3.34 -1.41
CA ASP A 32 -12.93 3.47 -2.85
C ASP A 32 -11.55 2.95 -3.32
N LEU A 33 -10.48 3.31 -2.61
CA LEU A 33 -9.11 2.92 -2.99
C LEU A 33 -8.76 1.46 -2.73
N LEU A 34 -9.50 0.78 -1.85
CA LEU A 34 -9.30 -0.63 -1.50
C LEU A 34 -10.42 -1.53 -2.07
N ALA A 35 -11.20 -1.03 -3.03
CA ALA A 35 -12.33 -1.74 -3.60
C ALA A 35 -11.93 -3.11 -4.20
N ASP A 36 -10.81 -3.15 -4.91
CA ASP A 36 -10.30 -4.33 -5.61
C ASP A 36 -9.36 -5.20 -4.76
N GLU A 37 -9.04 -4.76 -3.54
CA GLU A 37 -8.10 -5.45 -2.68
C GLU A 37 -8.77 -6.55 -1.83
N PRO A 38 -8.15 -7.74 -1.71
CA PRO A 38 -8.60 -8.78 -0.78
C PRO A 38 -8.42 -8.36 0.68
N PHE A 39 -9.44 -8.56 1.50
CA PHE A 39 -9.40 -8.16 2.92
C PHE A 39 -8.26 -8.82 3.71
N ASP A 40 -8.08 -10.13 3.57
CA ASP A 40 -7.06 -10.87 4.32
C ASP A 40 -5.64 -10.40 3.99
N LEU A 41 -5.39 -10.08 2.72
CA LEU A 41 -4.11 -9.51 2.26
C LEU A 41 -3.83 -8.18 2.96
N VAL A 42 -4.76 -7.23 2.86
CA VAL A 42 -4.63 -5.88 3.42
C VAL A 42 -4.49 -5.93 4.94
N LEU A 43 -5.26 -6.79 5.61
CA LEU A 43 -5.15 -6.97 7.06
C LEU A 43 -3.79 -7.59 7.45
N SER A 44 -3.28 -8.55 6.69
CA SER A 44 -1.95 -9.13 6.95
C SER A 44 -0.84 -8.08 6.76
N ASN A 45 -0.93 -7.26 5.72
CA ASN A 45 0.02 -6.19 5.45
C ASN A 45 -0.03 -5.11 6.54
N ALA A 46 -1.21 -4.71 7.00
CA ALA A 46 -1.36 -3.76 8.10
C ALA A 46 -0.75 -4.29 9.41
N LYS A 47 -0.97 -5.57 9.73
CA LYS A 47 -0.38 -6.21 10.91
C LYS A 47 1.15 -6.31 10.81
N ARG A 48 1.68 -6.63 9.63
CA ARG A 48 3.13 -6.68 9.39
C ARG A 48 3.74 -5.29 9.54
N HIS A 49 3.17 -4.29 8.87
CA HIS A 49 3.62 -2.89 8.94
C HIS A 49 3.62 -2.37 10.39
N ALA A 50 2.57 -2.66 11.15
CA ALA A 50 2.46 -2.29 12.57
C ALA A 50 3.59 -2.84 13.46
N LYS A 51 4.20 -3.96 13.09
CA LYS A 51 5.34 -4.55 13.83
C LYS A 51 6.69 -3.95 13.42
N GLU A 52 6.79 -3.46 12.20
CA GLU A 52 8.07 -3.09 11.58
C GLU A 52 8.29 -1.59 11.48
N LYS A 53 7.22 -0.79 11.47
CA LYS A 53 7.26 0.64 11.16
C LYS A 53 6.63 1.47 12.27
N THR A 54 7.34 2.54 12.64
CA THR A 54 6.92 3.48 13.69
C THR A 54 5.86 4.48 13.23
N TYR A 55 5.65 4.62 11.91
CA TYR A 55 4.67 5.53 11.32
C TYR A 55 3.50 4.77 10.68
N PRO A 56 2.29 5.36 10.66
CA PRO A 56 1.12 4.74 10.04
C PRO A 56 1.38 4.38 8.57
N PRO A 57 0.81 3.26 8.09
CA PRO A 57 0.94 2.88 6.69
C PRO A 57 0.18 3.85 5.77
N THR A 58 0.73 4.00 4.57
CA THR A 58 0.00 4.48 3.40
C THR A 58 -0.83 3.35 2.79
N ILE A 59 -1.84 3.70 1.98
CA ILE A 59 -2.68 2.69 1.30
C ILE A 59 -1.84 1.78 0.40
N ALA A 60 -0.85 2.34 -0.32
CA ALA A 60 0.04 1.59 -1.20
C ALA A 60 0.90 0.53 -0.48
N GLU A 61 1.16 0.71 0.82
CA GLU A 61 1.87 -0.29 1.63
C GLU A 61 0.96 -1.45 2.06
N LEU A 62 -0.35 -1.26 1.97
CA LEU A 62 -1.35 -2.27 2.31
C LEU A 62 -1.83 -3.06 1.09
N CYS A 63 -1.84 -2.44 -0.09
CA CYS A 63 -2.22 -3.04 -1.37
C CYS A 63 -1.28 -4.17 -1.82
N HIS A 64 -1.76 -4.98 -2.76
CA HIS A 64 -0.89 -5.94 -3.44
C HIS A 64 0.21 -5.20 -4.20
N ARG A 65 1.44 -5.73 -4.17
CA ARG A 65 2.49 -5.27 -5.08
C ARG A 65 2.53 -6.24 -6.24
N GLU A 66 2.36 -5.73 -7.46
CA GLU A 66 2.73 -6.51 -8.63
C GLU A 66 4.23 -6.83 -8.53
N GLU A 67 4.56 -8.12 -8.53
CA GLU A 67 5.94 -8.55 -8.60
C GLU A 67 6.49 -8.09 -9.94
N ARG A 68 7.46 -7.17 -9.90
CA ARG A 68 8.20 -6.83 -11.11
C ARG A 68 8.91 -8.10 -11.59
N PRO A 69 8.81 -8.46 -12.87
CA PRO A 69 9.52 -9.61 -13.39
C PRO A 69 11.02 -9.47 -13.09
N ALA A 70 11.70 -10.58 -12.79
CA ALA A 70 13.13 -10.58 -12.43
C ALA A 70 14.03 -9.90 -13.48
N TYR A 71 13.58 -9.82 -14.74
CA TYR A 71 14.32 -9.14 -15.80
C TYR A 71 14.19 -7.61 -15.77
N TYR A 72 13.27 -7.02 -15.01
CA TYR A 72 13.06 -5.57 -14.99
C TYR A 72 14.29 -4.82 -14.45
N GLU A 73 14.93 -5.35 -13.40
CA GLU A 73 16.17 -4.79 -12.84
C GLU A 73 17.35 -4.82 -13.83
N LEU A 74 17.36 -5.76 -14.79
CA LEU A 74 18.42 -5.87 -15.80
C LEU A 74 18.38 -4.73 -16.83
N TYR A 75 17.22 -4.12 -17.08
CA TYR A 75 17.05 -3.06 -18.08
C TYR A 75 17.05 -1.65 -17.49
N VAL A 76 16.74 -1.49 -16.20
CA VAL A 76 16.67 -0.17 -15.53
C VAL A 76 18.08 0.38 -15.19
N HIS A 77 19.12 -0.47 -15.19
CA HIS A 77 20.51 -0.08 -14.98
C HIS A 77 21.34 0.09 -16.26
N ASN A 78 20.72 0.42 -17.40
CA ASN A 78 21.49 0.93 -18.52
C ASN A 78 21.73 2.44 -18.37
N MET A 79 22.82 2.83 -17.68
CA MET A 79 23.27 4.22 -17.57
C MET A 79 23.55 4.89 -18.94
N ASN A 80 23.56 4.11 -20.03
CA ASN A 80 23.80 4.58 -21.40
C ASN A 80 22.53 4.56 -22.28
N ALA A 81 21.33 4.35 -21.73
CA ALA A 81 20.09 4.31 -22.52
C ALA A 81 19.69 5.67 -23.14
N GLY A 82 20.43 6.75 -22.86
CA GLY A 82 20.26 8.06 -23.46
C GLY A 82 21.17 8.38 -24.65
N GLU A 83 22.14 7.53 -24.99
CA GLU A 83 23.21 7.87 -25.95
C GLU A 83 23.08 7.26 -27.35
N ASP A 84 22.04 6.48 -27.63
CA ASP A 84 21.89 5.77 -28.92
C ASP A 84 20.68 6.25 -29.75
N TRP A 85 20.49 7.58 -29.82
CA TRP A 85 19.60 8.16 -30.83
C TRP A 85 20.39 8.32 -32.13
N PRO A 86 19.97 7.69 -33.24
CA PRO A 86 20.62 7.93 -34.53
C PRO A 86 20.49 9.41 -34.90
N GLN A 87 21.63 10.10 -35.06
CA GLN A 87 21.73 11.46 -35.61
C GLN A 87 21.47 11.44 -37.12
#